data_AF-A0A820IXM2-F1
#
_entry.id   AF-A0A820IXM2-F1
#
_cell.length_a   1.000
_cell.length_b   1.000
_cell.length_c   1.000
_cell.angle_alpha   90.00
_cell.angle_beta   90.00
_cell.angle_gamma   90.00
#
_symmetry.space_group_name_H-M   'P 1'
#
loop_
_entity.id
_entity.type
_entity.pdbx_description
1 polymer ?
#
loop_
_entity_poly.entity_id
_entity_poly.type
_entity_poly.pdbx_seq_one_letter_code
_entity_poly.pdbx_strand_id
1 'polypeptide(L)' 'MNKVFVTLVISFCCSLVFARIPDCELSFDTGLCRGMFPAVYFDSSSNQCKEFIYGGCGGNNNRFDSVQKCLETCAN' A
#
# COMPACT_ATOMS: atom_id res chain seq x y z
N MET A 1 -10.56 -13.28 39.68
CA MET A 1 -9.25 -13.46 39.01
C MET A 1 -9.33 -12.88 37.60
N ASN A 2 -8.81 -11.66 37.46
CA ASN A 2 -8.24 -11.07 36.25
C ASN A 2 -9.04 -10.98 34.92
N LYS A 3 -10.21 -10.33 34.96
CA LYS A 3 -10.73 -9.65 33.75
C LYS A 3 -9.80 -8.50 33.26
N VAL A 4 -8.94 -7.97 34.14
CA VAL A 4 -7.97 -6.91 33.81
C VAL A 4 -6.80 -7.41 32.94
N PHE A 5 -6.39 -8.69 33.07
CA PHE A 5 -5.31 -9.25 32.23
C PHE A 5 -5.77 -9.55 30.80
N VAL A 6 -7.03 -9.98 30.62
CA VAL A 6 -7.55 -10.38 29.30
C VAL A 6 -7.70 -9.17 28.38
N THR A 7 -8.12 -8.02 28.90
CA THR A 7 -8.20 -6.78 28.12
C THR A 7 -6.83 -6.24 27.75
N LEU A 8 -5.80 -6.42 28.59
CA LEU A 8 -4.44 -5.96 28.30
C LEU A 8 -3.79 -6.77 27.17
N VAL A 9 -3.97 -8.09 27.09
CA VAL A 9 -3.38 -8.91 26.02
C VAL A 9 -4.08 -8.67 24.67
N ILE A 10 -5.40 -8.51 24.65
CA ILE A 10 -6.16 -8.19 23.43
C ILE A 10 -5.88 -6.76 22.97
N SER A 11 -5.76 -5.80 23.90
CA SER A 11 -5.40 -4.40 23.58
C SER A 11 -3.96 -4.29 23.05
N PHE A 12 -3.00 -5.04 23.62
CA PHE A 12 -1.61 -5.02 23.16
C PHE A 12 -1.43 -5.77 21.82
N CYS A 13 -2.15 -6.88 21.58
CA CYS A 13 -2.16 -7.53 20.27
C CYS A 13 -2.92 -6.70 19.21
N CYS A 14 -4.03 -6.06 19.55
CA CYS A 14 -4.83 -5.25 18.61
C CYS A 14 -4.10 -3.95 18.23
N SER A 15 -3.33 -3.35 19.14
CA SER A 15 -2.54 -2.15 18.87
C SER A 15 -1.27 -2.42 18.04
N LEU A 16 -0.85 -3.69 17.88
CA LEU A 16 0.30 -4.10 17.06
C LEU A 16 -0.09 -4.72 15.70
N VAL A 17 -1.36 -5.04 15.47
CA VAL A 17 -1.84 -5.75 14.26
C VAL A 17 -2.48 -4.81 13.23
N PHE A 18 -2.76 -3.55 13.59
CA PHE A 18 -3.34 -2.54 12.70
C PHE A 18 -2.33 -1.50 12.20
N ALA A 19 -1.05 -1.87 12.05
CA ALA A 19 -0.12 -1.02 11.30
C ALA A 19 -0.53 -1.05 9.82
N ARG A 20 -1.26 -0.03 9.37
CA ARG A 20 -1.47 0.19 7.93
C ARG A 20 -0.15 0.64 7.33
N ILE A 21 0.33 -0.11 6.35
CA ILE A 21 1.46 0.29 5.52
C ILE A 21 1.00 1.50 4.68
N PRO A 22 1.71 2.64 4.71
CA PRO A 22 1.41 3.79 3.86
C PRO A 22 1.38 3.40 2.38
N ASP A 23 0.50 4.02 1.60
CA ASP A 23 0.31 3.65 0.19
C ASP A 23 1.63 3.71 -0.60
N CYS A 24 2.46 4.71 -0.36
CA CYS A 24 3.78 4.88 -1.01
C CYS A 24 4.83 3.84 -0.59
N GLU A 25 4.58 3.04 0.45
CA GLU A 25 5.46 1.95 0.88
C GLU A 25 4.99 0.58 0.38
N LEU A 26 3.79 0.49 -0.20
CA LEU A 26 3.29 -0.74 -0.80
C LEU A 26 4.08 -1.06 -2.08
N SER A 27 4.23 -2.34 -2.42
CA SER A 27 4.72 -2.74 -3.75
C SER A 27 3.67 -2.46 -4.82
N PHE A 28 4.07 -2.37 -6.09
CA PHE A 28 3.09 -2.38 -7.18
C PHE A 28 2.28 -3.67 -7.16
N ASP A 29 1.02 -3.59 -7.59
CA ASP A 29 0.13 -4.75 -7.67
C ASP A 29 -0.69 -4.72 -8.95
N THR A 30 -0.42 -5.66 -9.84
CA THR A 30 -1.16 -5.85 -11.10
C THR A 30 -2.63 -6.21 -10.86
N GLY A 31 -2.97 -6.78 -9.70
CA GLY A 31 -4.31 -7.25 -9.41
C GLY A 31 -4.67 -8.56 -10.12
N LEU A 32 -5.95 -8.93 -10.05
CA LEU A 32 -6.42 -10.27 -10.46
C LEU A 32 -6.85 -10.35 -11.93
N CYS A 33 -7.19 -9.20 -12.53
CA CYS A 33 -7.62 -9.11 -13.91
C CYS A 33 -6.43 -9.17 -14.88
N ARG A 34 -6.71 -9.47 -16.15
CA ARG A 34 -5.69 -9.66 -17.22
C ARG A 34 -5.76 -8.59 -18.31
N GLY A 35 -6.26 -7.41 -17.96
CA GLY A 35 -6.14 -6.23 -18.82
C GLY A 35 -4.70 -5.72 -18.89
N MET A 36 -4.45 -4.80 -19.83
CA MET A 36 -3.17 -4.14 -19.98
C MET A 36 -3.36 -2.63 -19.88
N PHE A 37 -3.42 -2.12 -18.66
CA PHE A 37 -3.56 -0.69 -18.39
C PHE A 37 -2.22 -0.14 -17.88
N PRO A 38 -1.52 0.71 -18.66
CA PRO A 38 -0.33 1.38 -18.18
C PRO A 38 -0.65 2.22 -16.94
N ALA A 39 0.18 2.08 -15.90
CA ALA A 39 0.06 2.83 -14.67
C ALA A 39 1.44 3.08 -14.06
N VAL A 40 1.50 3.94 -13.04
CA VAL A 40 2.74 4.31 -12.34
C VAL A 40 2.64 3.93 -10.88
N TYR A 41 3.72 3.45 -10.26
CA TYR A 41 3.84 3.23 -8.82
C TYR A 41 5.09 3.92 -8.26
N PHE A 42 5.11 4.22 -6.97
CA PHE A 42 6.29 4.73 -6.28
C PHE A 42 7.14 3.57 -5.78
N ASP A 43 8.40 3.51 -6.21
CA ASP A 43 9.40 2.59 -5.70
C ASP A 43 10.23 3.28 -4.60
N SER A 44 9.87 2.99 -3.35
CA SER A 44 10.54 3.53 -2.16
C SER A 44 12.01 3.11 -2.03
N SER A 45 12.42 2.00 -2.66
CA SER A 45 13.82 1.55 -2.63
C SER A 45 14.74 2.46 -3.44
N SER A 46 14.21 3.07 -4.50
CA SER A 46 14.95 3.97 -5.38
C SER A 46 14.49 5.42 -5.29
N ASN A 47 13.43 5.71 -4.52
CA ASN A 47 12.75 7.01 -4.47
C ASN A 47 12.33 7.52 -5.86
N GLN A 48 11.78 6.63 -6.68
CA GLN A 48 11.39 6.93 -8.06
C GLN A 48 9.99 6.42 -8.36
N CYS A 49 9.26 7.16 -9.20
CA CYS A 49 8.02 6.68 -9.80
C CYS A 49 8.34 5.87 -11.07
N LYS A 50 7.85 4.63 -11.14
CA LYS A 50 8.12 3.67 -12.22
C LYS A 50 6.83 3.17 -12.86
N GLU A 51 6.89 2.85 -14.15
CA GLU A 51 5.75 2.32 -14.89
C GLU A 51 5.55 0.82 -14.61
N PHE A 52 4.29 0.38 -14.63
CA PHE A 52 3.89 -1.03 -14.57
C PHE A 52 2.55 -1.24 -15.30
N ILE A 53 2.17 -2.51 -15.48
CA ILE A 53 0.87 -2.88 -16.05
C ILE A 53 -0.10 -3.25 -14.93
N TYR A 54 -1.20 -2.51 -14.84
CA TYR A 54 -2.35 -2.83 -14.03
C TYR A 54 -3.34 -3.71 -14.81
N GLY A 55 -3.82 -4.76 -14.17
CA GLY A 55 -4.72 -5.76 -14.73
C GLY A 55 -6.16 -5.27 -14.91
N GLY A 56 -6.54 -4.15 -14.29
CA GLY A 56 -7.87 -3.55 -14.42
C GLY A 56 -8.83 -3.83 -13.26
N CYS A 57 -8.46 -4.69 -12.30
CA CYS A 57 -9.23 -4.89 -11.07
C CYS A 57 -8.35 -5.35 -9.90
N GLY A 58 -8.78 -5.04 -8.67
CA GLY A 58 -8.03 -5.34 -7.45
C GLY A 58 -6.82 -4.42 -7.30
N GLY A 59 -5.68 -4.98 -6.90
CA GLY A 59 -4.48 -4.19 -6.68
C GLY A 59 -4.52 -3.44 -5.34
N ASN A 60 -3.61 -2.48 -5.21
CA ASN A 60 -3.55 -1.57 -4.08
C ASN A 60 -3.51 -0.09 -4.52
N ASN A 61 -3.26 0.81 -3.59
CA ASN A 61 -3.30 2.26 -3.81
C ASN A 61 -1.97 2.87 -4.29
N ASN A 62 -0.87 2.11 -4.35
CA ASN A 62 0.37 2.56 -4.98
C ASN A 62 0.25 2.47 -6.51
N ARG A 63 -0.73 3.18 -7.07
CA ARG A 63 -1.07 3.20 -8.48
C ARG A 63 -1.59 4.57 -8.87
N PHE A 64 -0.91 5.21 -9.81
CA PHE A 64 -1.18 6.56 -10.28
C PHE A 64 -1.26 6.59 -11.80
N ASP A 65 -2.03 7.54 -12.32
CA ASP A 65 -2.22 7.70 -13.76
C ASP A 65 -1.05 8.44 -14.44
N SER A 66 -0.16 9.06 -13.66
CA SER A 66 1.01 9.77 -14.19
C SER A 66 2.17 9.82 -13.19
N VAL A 67 3.38 9.98 -13.72
CA VAL A 67 4.61 10.19 -12.93
C VAL A 67 4.49 11.44 -12.05
N GLN A 68 3.94 12.53 -12.59
CA GLN A 68 3.73 13.75 -11.83
C GLN A 68 2.83 13.51 -10.61
N LYS A 69 1.69 12.82 -10.79
CA LYS A 69 0.77 12.56 -9.68
C LYS A 69 1.40 11.65 -8.62
N CYS A 70 2.18 10.67 -9.04
CA CYS A 70 2.95 9.82 -8.15
C CYS A 70 3.95 10.62 -7.31
N LEU A 71 4.74 11.50 -7.94
CA LEU A 71 5.73 12.33 -7.24
C LEU A 71 5.07 13.32 -6.29
N GLU A 72 4.01 14.01 -6.71
CA GLU A 72 3.24 14.92 -5.85
C GLU A 72 2.67 14.23 -4.61
N THR A 73 2.37 12.93 -4.71
CA THR A 73 1.78 12.15 -3.61
C THR A 73 2.84 11.54 -2.69
N CYS A 74 3.93 11.03 -3.25
CA CYS A 74 4.87 10.16 -2.52
C CYS A 74 6.28 10.72 -2.34
N ALA A 75 6.67 11.79 -3.03
CA ALA A 75 8.03 12.35 -2.96
C ALA A 75 8.20 13.46 -1.91
N ASN A 76 7.37 13.48 -0.85
CA ASN A 76 7.45 14.43 0.26
C ASN A 76 8.15 13.83 1.48
#